data_AF-A0A9D9FZY5-F1
#
_entry.id   AF-A0A9D9FZY5-F1
#
_cell.length_a   1.000
_cell.length_b   1.000
_cell.length_c   1.000
_cell.angle_alpha   90.00
_cell.angle_beta   90.00
_cell.angle_gamma   90.00
#
_symmetry.space_group_name_H-M   'P 1'
#
loop_
_entity.id
_entity.type
_entity.pdbx_description
1 polymer ?
#
loop_
_entity_poly.entity_id
_entity_poly.type
_entity_poly.pdbx_seq_one_letter_code
_entity_poly.pdbx_strand_id
1 'polypeptide(L)'
;MIKLFRHLRKDQIMTTSSTKYFKYAIGEILLVVVGILIALGINNLNDQKKTEASVRNNLERIEKEIISNQTRINRVFDYHKMVRDSIRTIVLPDNLEDAKMKMRFWRGHQIFRLQDAAFQTAIQSGISQNIDVNLLEKLNSLYSTQTFYNDLSKSVTQGLYGLDFSTRDGFGRIKNLIAMTMEDVYYLEVELNEAFEICLNEISELKNP
;
A
#
# COMPACT_ATOMS: atom_id res chain seq x y z
N MET A 1 54.48 43.71 -7.83
CA MET A 1 53.34 44.26 -8.58
C MET A 1 52.16 44.62 -7.66
N ILE A 2 52.35 45.57 -6.74
CA ILE A 2 51.30 46.01 -5.78
C ILE A 2 51.11 47.55 -5.78
N LYS A 3 52.03 48.32 -6.40
CA LYS A 3 51.92 49.79 -6.46
C LYS A 3 51.06 50.30 -7.63
N LEU A 4 51.01 49.55 -8.74
CA LEU A 4 50.22 49.89 -9.93
C LEU A 4 48.71 49.80 -9.65
N PHE A 5 48.27 48.71 -8.99
CA PHE A 5 46.87 48.54 -8.55
C PHE A 5 46.45 49.53 -7.45
N ARG A 6 47.40 50.06 -6.68
CA ARG A 6 47.11 51.05 -5.63
C ARG A 6 46.84 52.45 -6.19
N HIS A 7 47.43 52.81 -7.34
CA HIS A 7 47.15 54.06 -8.04
C HIS A 7 45.87 53.97 -8.88
N LEU A 8 45.63 52.84 -9.56
CA LEU A 8 44.37 52.59 -10.28
C LEU A 8 43.15 52.71 -9.35
N ARG A 9 43.28 52.28 -8.07
CA ARG A 9 42.25 52.47 -7.05
C ARG A 9 42.11 53.92 -6.58
N LYS A 10 43.20 54.69 -6.50
CA LYS A 10 43.17 56.06 -5.98
C LYS A 10 42.60 57.07 -6.98
N ASP A 11 42.93 56.93 -8.26
CA ASP A 11 42.50 57.90 -9.29
C ASP A 11 41.04 57.67 -9.75
N GLN A 12 40.55 56.42 -9.71
CA GLN A 12 39.13 56.10 -9.96
C GLN A 12 38.21 56.45 -8.79
N ILE A 13 38.74 56.56 -7.56
CA ILE A 13 37.96 57.02 -6.39
C ILE A 13 37.79 58.54 -6.40
N MET A 14 38.70 59.28 -7.06
CA MET A 14 38.69 60.75 -7.04
C MET A 14 38.05 61.42 -8.26
N THR A 15 37.82 60.72 -9.38
CA THR A 15 37.20 61.33 -10.56
C THR A 15 36.24 60.36 -11.28
N THR A 16 34.97 60.77 -11.42
CA THR A 16 33.86 60.12 -12.16
C THR A 16 33.01 59.06 -11.42
N SER A 17 31.90 59.54 -10.85
CA SER A 17 30.70 58.85 -10.33
C SER A 17 30.84 57.38 -9.88
N SER A 18 31.06 57.17 -8.58
CA SER A 18 30.85 55.88 -7.88
C SER A 18 29.51 55.21 -8.22
N THR A 19 28.54 55.99 -8.67
CA THR A 19 27.24 55.57 -9.18
C THR A 19 27.31 54.64 -10.40
N LYS A 20 28.31 54.76 -11.30
CA LYS A 20 28.43 53.90 -12.48
C LYS A 20 28.86 52.48 -12.10
N TYR A 21 29.94 52.33 -11.34
CA TYR A 21 30.40 51.03 -10.87
C TYR A 21 29.36 50.31 -9.99
N PHE A 22 28.64 51.06 -9.16
CA PHE A 22 27.55 50.51 -8.35
C PHE A 22 26.39 49.96 -9.21
N LYS A 23 26.00 50.66 -10.28
CA LYS A 23 24.99 50.17 -11.23
C LYS A 23 25.43 48.89 -11.96
N TYR A 24 26.70 48.81 -12.36
CA TYR A 24 27.24 47.60 -13.00
C TYR A 24 27.31 46.41 -12.05
N ALA A 25 27.78 46.62 -10.80
CA ALA A 25 27.83 45.56 -9.80
C ALA A 25 26.43 45.02 -9.43
N ILE A 26 25.41 45.90 -9.36
CA ILE A 26 24.01 45.48 -9.18
C ILE A 26 23.53 44.64 -10.36
N GLY A 27 23.84 45.05 -11.60
CA GLY A 27 23.49 44.30 -12.80
C GLY A 27 24.10 42.89 -12.81
N GLU A 28 25.36 42.76 -12.41
CA GLU A 28 26.06 41.47 -12.32
C GLU A 28 25.47 40.57 -11.23
N ILE A 29 25.16 41.12 -10.04
CA ILE A 29 24.46 40.37 -8.99
C ILE A 29 23.08 39.90 -9.48
N LEU A 30 22.31 40.76 -10.15
CA LEU A 30 21.01 40.38 -10.70
C LEU A 30 21.12 39.28 -11.75
N LEU A 31 22.11 39.34 -12.64
CA LEU A 31 22.36 38.29 -13.63
C LEU A 31 22.73 36.95 -12.97
N VAL A 32 23.58 36.98 -11.94
CA VAL A 32 23.93 35.78 -11.16
C VAL A 32 22.71 35.21 -10.45
N VAL A 33 21.89 36.05 -9.83
CA VAL A 33 20.65 35.63 -9.15
C VAL A 33 19.67 35.00 -10.13
N VAL A 34 19.44 35.60 -11.30
CA VAL A 34 18.58 35.03 -12.35
C VAL A 34 19.13 33.67 -12.81
N GLY A 35 20.46 33.54 -12.99
CA GLY A 35 21.09 32.28 -13.33
C GLY A 35 20.84 31.18 -12.29
N ILE A 36 20.98 31.51 -10.99
CA ILE A 36 20.70 30.57 -9.89
C ILE A 36 19.22 30.19 -9.86
N LEU A 37 18.30 31.14 -10.04
CA LEU A 37 16.87 30.87 -10.04
C LEU A 37 16.44 29.96 -11.19
N ILE A 38 16.98 30.18 -12.39
CA ILE A 38 16.72 29.30 -13.55
C ILE A 38 17.28 27.90 -13.29
N ALA A 39 18.50 27.78 -12.76
CA ALA A 39 19.11 26.50 -12.42
C ALA A 39 18.29 25.72 -11.38
N LEU A 40 17.85 26.40 -10.31
CA LEU A 40 16.95 25.82 -9.30
C LEU A 40 15.60 25.41 -9.91
N GLY A 41 15.03 26.24 -10.77
CA GLY A 41 13.76 25.94 -11.46
C GLY A 41 13.86 24.68 -12.32
N ILE A 42 14.90 24.54 -13.14
CA ILE A 42 15.14 23.34 -13.96
C ILE A 42 15.35 22.11 -13.08
N ASN A 43 16.11 22.24 -11.98
CA ASN A 43 16.35 21.12 -11.07
C ASN A 43 15.04 20.65 -10.42
N ASN A 44 14.23 21.57 -9.90
CA ASN A 44 12.94 21.25 -9.28
C ASN A 44 11.98 20.56 -10.26
N LEU A 45 11.93 21.02 -11.53
CA LEU A 45 11.11 20.38 -12.56
C LEU A 45 11.59 18.96 -12.89
N ASN A 46 12.90 18.72 -12.93
CA ASN A 46 13.46 17.40 -13.15
C ASN A 46 13.17 16.45 -11.97
N ASP A 47 13.30 16.96 -10.75
CA ASP A 47 13.01 16.18 -9.53
C ASP A 47 11.52 15.85 -9.43
N GLN A 48 10.62 16.79 -9.77
CA GLN A 48 9.19 16.52 -9.86
C GLN A 48 8.86 15.40 -10.87
N LYS A 49 9.42 15.44 -12.08
CA LYS A 49 9.20 14.39 -13.09
C LYS A 49 9.67 13.01 -12.63
N LYS A 50 10.79 12.93 -11.91
CA LYS A 50 11.29 11.67 -11.34
C LYS A 50 10.34 11.15 -10.25
N THR A 51 9.84 12.04 -9.40
CA THR A 51 8.85 11.69 -8.37
C THR A 51 7.56 11.16 -9.00
N GLU A 52 7.00 11.86 -9.99
CA GLU A 52 5.79 11.42 -10.70
C GLU A 52 5.97 10.05 -11.37
N ALA A 53 7.11 9.82 -12.03
CA ALA A 53 7.43 8.52 -12.62
C ALA A 53 7.53 7.40 -11.58
N SER A 54 8.13 7.71 -10.41
CA SER A 54 8.25 6.77 -9.29
C SER A 54 6.90 6.43 -8.67
N VAL A 55 6.02 7.43 -8.49
CA VAL A 55 4.63 7.25 -8.02
C VAL A 55 3.88 6.35 -9.00
N ARG A 56 3.92 6.64 -10.30
CA ARG A 56 3.25 5.82 -11.33
C ARG A 56 3.70 4.37 -11.29
N ASN A 57 5.01 4.13 -11.24
CA ASN A 57 5.55 2.78 -11.15
C ASN A 57 5.05 2.04 -9.90
N ASN A 58 5.01 2.71 -8.74
CA ASN A 58 4.51 2.09 -7.51
C ASN A 58 3.01 1.83 -7.57
N LEU A 59 2.20 2.73 -8.11
CA LEU A 59 0.77 2.50 -8.30
C LEU A 59 0.49 1.32 -9.23
N GLU A 60 1.26 1.13 -10.31
CA GLU A 60 1.17 -0.07 -11.16
C GLU A 60 1.53 -1.36 -10.40
N ARG A 61 2.49 -1.31 -9.47
CA ARG A 61 2.85 -2.45 -8.64
C ARG A 61 1.76 -2.78 -7.63
N ILE A 62 1.20 -1.76 -6.98
CA ILE A 62 0.07 -1.89 -6.04
C ILE A 62 -1.16 -2.44 -6.75
N GLU A 63 -1.50 -1.94 -7.92
CA GLU A 63 -2.61 -2.45 -8.75
C GLU A 63 -2.44 -3.93 -9.08
N LYS A 64 -1.26 -4.35 -9.56
CA LYS A 64 -0.96 -5.77 -9.83
C LYS A 64 -1.08 -6.64 -8.57
N GLU A 65 -0.65 -6.12 -7.43
CA GLU A 65 -0.79 -6.78 -6.13
C GLU A 65 -2.27 -6.94 -5.73
N ILE A 66 -3.07 -5.89 -5.89
CA ILE A 66 -4.53 -5.92 -5.65
C ILE A 66 -5.21 -6.95 -6.55
N ILE A 67 -4.94 -6.95 -7.86
CA ILE A 67 -5.50 -7.92 -8.81
C ILE A 67 -5.13 -9.36 -8.44
N SER A 68 -3.85 -9.58 -8.06
CA SER A 68 -3.37 -10.88 -7.59
C SER A 68 -4.13 -11.35 -6.34
N ASN A 69 -4.35 -10.44 -5.38
CA ASN A 69 -5.07 -10.72 -4.15
C ASN A 69 -6.55 -10.98 -4.37
N GLN A 70 -7.21 -10.17 -5.18
CA GLN A 70 -8.61 -10.37 -5.57
C GLN A 70 -8.80 -11.75 -6.23
N THR A 71 -7.89 -12.13 -7.13
CA THR A 71 -7.89 -13.46 -7.76
C THR A 71 -7.69 -14.59 -6.75
N ARG A 72 -6.94 -14.36 -5.66
CA ARG A 72 -6.78 -15.35 -4.57
C ARG A 72 -8.07 -15.52 -3.78
N ILE A 73 -8.75 -14.43 -3.40
CA ILE A 73 -10.02 -14.49 -2.67
C ILE A 73 -11.10 -15.15 -3.53
N ASN A 74 -11.28 -14.71 -4.77
CA ASN A 74 -12.33 -15.22 -5.64
C ASN A 74 -12.20 -16.72 -5.93
N ARG A 75 -10.99 -17.29 -5.86
CA ARG A 75 -10.77 -18.74 -6.01
C ARG A 75 -11.30 -19.58 -4.85
N VAL A 76 -11.45 -19.01 -3.65
CA VAL A 76 -11.89 -19.73 -2.44
C VAL A 76 -13.24 -19.29 -1.93
N PHE A 77 -13.74 -18.14 -2.38
CA PHE A 77 -14.98 -17.54 -1.90
C PHE A 77 -16.17 -18.52 -1.90
N ASP A 78 -16.42 -19.20 -3.02
CA ASP A 78 -17.53 -20.17 -3.12
C ASP A 78 -17.32 -21.38 -2.20
N TYR A 79 -16.07 -21.79 -2.00
CA TYR A 79 -15.75 -22.87 -1.06
C TYR A 79 -16.00 -22.43 0.39
N HIS A 80 -15.55 -21.25 0.80
CA HIS A 80 -15.81 -20.71 2.14
C HIS A 80 -17.30 -20.53 2.40
N LYS A 81 -18.03 -19.99 1.42
CA LYS A 81 -19.50 -19.89 1.46
C LYS A 81 -20.16 -21.25 1.64
N MET A 82 -19.74 -22.25 0.86
CA MET A 82 -20.23 -23.62 0.99
C MET A 82 -19.94 -24.21 2.37
N VAL A 83 -18.72 -24.04 2.91
CA VAL A 83 -18.35 -24.55 4.24
C VAL A 83 -19.19 -23.88 5.33
N ARG A 84 -19.32 -22.55 5.29
CA ARG A 84 -20.16 -21.76 6.21
C ARG A 84 -21.60 -22.25 6.23
N ASP A 85 -22.18 -22.49 5.07
CA ASP A 85 -23.58 -22.94 4.96
C ASP A 85 -23.73 -24.40 5.41
N SER A 86 -22.78 -25.26 5.03
CA SER A 86 -22.81 -26.69 5.36
C SER A 86 -22.63 -26.93 6.86
N ILE A 87 -21.63 -26.30 7.49
CA ILE A 87 -21.27 -26.55 8.89
C ILE A 87 -22.40 -26.22 9.87
N ARG A 88 -23.25 -25.23 9.54
CA ARG A 88 -24.41 -24.82 10.33
C ARG A 88 -25.47 -25.92 10.43
N THR A 89 -25.59 -26.75 9.40
CA THR A 89 -26.61 -27.81 9.32
C THR A 89 -26.19 -29.13 9.98
N ILE A 90 -24.90 -29.28 10.33
CA ILE A 90 -24.37 -30.54 10.85
C ILE A 90 -24.85 -30.80 12.28
N VAL A 91 -25.39 -31.99 12.50
CA VAL A 91 -25.69 -32.51 13.84
C VAL A 91 -24.49 -33.26 14.42
N LEU A 92 -24.39 -33.29 15.76
CA LEU A 92 -23.29 -34.00 16.45
C LEU A 92 -23.26 -35.48 16.03
N PRO A 93 -22.06 -36.04 15.77
CA PRO A 93 -21.92 -37.42 15.35
C PRO A 93 -22.02 -38.39 16.53
N ASP A 94 -22.40 -39.63 16.22
CA ASP A 94 -22.50 -40.70 17.21
C ASP A 94 -21.16 -41.44 17.40
N ASN A 95 -20.33 -41.50 16.35
CA ASN A 95 -19.01 -42.12 16.37
C ASN A 95 -18.07 -41.46 15.33
N LEU A 96 -16.81 -41.90 15.30
CA LEU A 96 -15.78 -41.33 14.43
C LEU A 96 -16.09 -41.49 12.92
N GLU A 97 -16.68 -42.60 12.50
CA GLU A 97 -17.00 -42.82 11.08
C GLU A 97 -18.14 -41.92 10.62
N ASP A 98 -19.14 -41.69 11.48
CA ASP A 98 -20.19 -40.71 11.24
C ASP A 98 -19.64 -39.27 11.20
N ALA A 99 -18.69 -38.94 12.10
CA ALA A 99 -17.99 -37.65 12.09
C ALA A 99 -17.24 -37.41 10.77
N LYS A 100 -16.47 -38.41 10.30
CA LYS A 100 -15.75 -38.36 9.02
C LYS A 100 -16.72 -38.16 7.87
N MET A 101 -17.82 -38.93 7.83
CA MET A 101 -18.84 -38.85 6.78
C MET A 101 -19.48 -37.46 6.72
N LYS A 102 -19.87 -36.91 7.88
CA LYS A 102 -20.47 -35.58 7.98
C LYS A 102 -19.51 -34.45 7.60
N MET A 103 -18.20 -34.63 7.80
CA MET A 103 -17.18 -33.62 7.47
C MET A 103 -16.52 -33.79 6.08
N ARG A 104 -16.99 -34.71 5.23
CA ARG A 104 -16.36 -34.98 3.91
C ARG A 104 -16.28 -33.79 2.96
N PHE A 105 -17.14 -32.79 3.13
CA PHE A 105 -17.11 -31.57 2.32
C PHE A 105 -15.95 -30.64 2.71
N TRP A 106 -15.44 -30.75 3.93
CA TRP A 106 -14.40 -29.87 4.46
C TRP A 106 -13.02 -30.32 4.00
N ARG A 107 -12.36 -29.47 3.22
CA ARG A 107 -11.03 -29.65 2.63
C ARG A 107 -9.98 -28.74 3.28
N GLY A 108 -10.20 -28.37 4.54
CA GLY A 108 -9.40 -27.41 5.30
C GLY A 108 -9.92 -25.97 5.21
N HIS A 109 -9.28 -25.05 5.93
CA HIS A 109 -9.75 -23.65 6.02
C HIS A 109 -9.50 -22.83 4.76
N GLN A 110 -8.49 -23.17 3.94
CA GLN A 110 -8.18 -22.49 2.66
C GLN A 110 -8.03 -20.94 2.69
N ILE A 111 -7.77 -20.36 3.86
CA ILE A 111 -7.51 -18.91 4.03
C ILE A 111 -6.07 -18.59 3.58
N PHE A 112 -5.90 -18.12 2.36
CA PHE A 112 -4.58 -17.79 1.78
C PHE A 112 -4.04 -16.45 2.27
N ARG A 113 -2.73 -16.37 2.54
CA ARG A 113 -2.05 -15.09 2.82
C ARG A 113 -2.13 -14.16 1.59
N LEU A 114 -2.63 -12.96 1.79
CA LEU A 114 -2.65 -11.87 0.81
C LEU A 114 -1.31 -11.11 0.83
N GLN A 115 -0.93 -10.58 -0.32
CA GLN A 115 0.33 -9.88 -0.54
C GLN A 115 0.18 -8.38 -0.25
N ASP A 116 1.18 -7.79 0.39
CA ASP A 116 1.23 -6.39 0.79
C ASP A 116 2.58 -5.72 0.49
N ALA A 117 3.45 -6.39 -0.26
CA ALA A 117 4.84 -5.98 -0.44
C ALA A 117 4.95 -4.70 -1.26
N ALA A 118 4.12 -4.52 -2.30
CA ALA A 118 4.14 -3.32 -3.12
C ALA A 118 3.71 -2.10 -2.31
N PHE A 119 2.61 -2.23 -1.57
CA PHE A 119 2.12 -1.15 -0.71
C PHE A 119 3.09 -0.81 0.42
N GLN A 120 3.62 -1.80 1.13
CA GLN A 120 4.60 -1.59 2.19
C GLN A 120 5.88 -0.92 1.66
N THR A 121 6.32 -1.27 0.45
CA THR A 121 7.45 -0.60 -0.20
C THR A 121 7.15 0.88 -0.46
N ALA A 122 5.94 1.21 -0.91
CA ALA A 122 5.53 2.60 -1.15
C ALA A 122 5.50 3.43 0.14
N ILE A 123 5.05 2.85 1.26
CA ILE A 123 5.10 3.48 2.59
C ILE A 123 6.55 3.68 3.04
N GLN A 124 7.36 2.63 3.03
CA GLN A 124 8.73 2.64 3.57
C GLN A 124 9.69 3.54 2.77
N SER A 125 9.49 3.62 1.46
CA SER A 125 10.30 4.50 0.59
C SER A 125 9.88 5.97 0.66
N GLY A 126 8.78 6.30 1.35
CA GLY A 126 8.22 7.66 1.41
C GLY A 126 7.48 8.09 0.13
N ILE A 127 7.38 7.22 -0.88
CA ILE A 127 6.67 7.52 -2.14
C ILE A 127 5.18 7.77 -1.88
N SER A 128 4.60 7.12 -0.86
CA SER A 128 3.21 7.31 -0.44
C SER A 128 2.86 8.76 -0.11
N GLN A 129 3.83 9.60 0.29
CA GLN A 129 3.60 11.04 0.56
C GLN A 129 3.20 11.83 -0.69
N ASN A 130 3.43 11.27 -1.88
CA ASN A 130 3.12 11.89 -3.17
C ASN A 130 1.91 11.22 -3.87
N ILE A 131 1.25 10.27 -3.21
CA ILE A 131 -0.01 9.69 -3.68
C ILE A 131 -1.16 10.61 -3.26
N ASP A 132 -2.22 10.68 -4.07
CA ASP A 132 -3.45 11.38 -3.71
C ASP A 132 -3.95 10.92 -2.32
N VAL A 133 -4.36 11.88 -1.48
CA VAL A 133 -4.69 11.61 -0.08
C VAL A 133 -5.91 10.69 0.02
N ASN A 134 -6.92 10.86 -0.85
CA ASN A 134 -8.12 10.02 -0.81
C ASN A 134 -7.80 8.59 -1.26
N LEU A 135 -6.99 8.43 -2.31
CA LEU A 135 -6.51 7.11 -2.72
C LEU A 135 -5.68 6.46 -1.59
N LEU A 136 -4.78 7.21 -0.97
CA LEU A 136 -3.94 6.69 0.11
C LEU A 136 -4.77 6.24 1.31
N GLU A 137 -5.83 6.97 1.67
CA GLU A 137 -6.77 6.58 2.72
C GLU A 137 -7.49 5.27 2.38
N LYS A 138 -8.02 5.13 1.16
CA LYS A 138 -8.67 3.91 0.67
C LYS A 138 -7.70 2.72 0.67
N LEU A 139 -6.46 2.92 0.20
CA LEU A 139 -5.43 1.89 0.23
C LEU A 139 -5.10 1.47 1.67
N ASN A 140 -4.91 2.42 2.59
CA ASN A 140 -4.66 2.11 4.00
C ASN A 140 -5.81 1.27 4.60
N SER A 141 -7.06 1.64 4.31
CA SER A 141 -8.22 0.86 4.76
C SER A 141 -8.18 -0.56 4.20
N LEU A 142 -7.97 -0.70 2.88
CA LEU A 142 -7.86 -2.00 2.23
C LEU A 142 -6.78 -2.88 2.87
N TYR A 143 -5.55 -2.39 3.00
CA TYR A 143 -4.43 -3.15 3.55
C TYR A 143 -4.57 -3.41 5.06
N SER A 144 -5.33 -2.58 5.78
CA SER A 144 -5.72 -2.84 7.17
C SER A 144 -6.69 -4.03 7.26
N THR A 145 -7.76 -4.04 6.46
CA THR A 145 -8.70 -5.19 6.38
C THR A 145 -7.96 -6.46 5.94
N GLN A 146 -7.01 -6.37 5.00
CA GLN A 146 -6.18 -7.51 4.60
C GLN A 146 -5.29 -8.05 5.73
N THR A 147 -4.74 -7.16 6.55
CA THR A 147 -3.94 -7.55 7.72
C THR A 147 -4.80 -8.34 8.70
N PHE A 148 -6.01 -7.86 8.99
CA PHE A 148 -6.96 -8.57 9.83
C PHE A 148 -7.31 -9.96 9.26
N TYR A 149 -7.57 -10.06 7.96
CA TYR A 149 -7.81 -11.33 7.27
C TYR A 149 -6.62 -12.30 7.38
N ASN A 150 -5.40 -11.81 7.19
CA ASN A 150 -4.18 -12.61 7.32
C ASN A 150 -3.96 -13.10 8.77
N ASP A 151 -4.22 -12.23 9.76
CA ASP A 151 -4.11 -12.58 11.18
C ASP A 151 -5.17 -13.59 11.60
N LEU A 152 -6.39 -13.49 11.07
CA LEU A 152 -7.44 -14.50 11.27
C LEU A 152 -6.96 -15.87 10.80
N SER A 153 -6.38 -15.99 9.59
CA SER A 153 -5.81 -17.24 9.08
C SER A 153 -4.84 -17.89 10.07
N LYS A 154 -3.95 -17.07 10.64
CA LYS A 154 -2.94 -17.51 11.62
C LYS A 154 -3.59 -17.97 12.92
N SER A 155 -4.51 -17.19 13.48
CA SER A 155 -5.23 -17.52 14.72
C SER A 155 -6.06 -18.79 14.58
N VAL A 156 -6.75 -18.96 13.44
CA VAL A 156 -7.53 -20.19 13.15
C VAL A 156 -6.62 -21.40 13.08
N THR A 157 -5.51 -21.30 12.36
CA THR A 157 -4.53 -22.38 12.25
C THR A 157 -3.98 -22.77 13.63
N GLN A 158 -3.70 -21.80 14.49
CA GLN A 158 -3.28 -22.01 15.87
C GLN A 158 -4.37 -22.66 16.73
N GLY A 159 -5.62 -22.19 16.63
CA GLY A 159 -6.74 -22.72 17.39
C GLY A 159 -7.09 -24.17 17.05
N LEU A 160 -6.72 -24.64 15.86
CA LEU A 160 -6.86 -26.05 15.48
C LEU A 160 -5.77 -26.95 16.08
N TYR A 161 -4.58 -26.42 16.38
CA TYR A 161 -3.49 -27.18 16.99
C TYR A 161 -3.84 -27.49 18.45
N GLY A 162 -4.39 -28.67 18.69
CA GLY A 162 -4.77 -29.16 20.03
C GLY A 162 -6.22 -29.59 20.15
N LEU A 163 -7.02 -29.47 19.09
CA LEU A 163 -8.37 -30.03 19.07
C LEU A 163 -8.34 -31.53 18.78
N ASP A 164 -9.10 -32.29 19.56
CA ASP A 164 -9.31 -33.72 19.37
C ASP A 164 -10.53 -33.97 18.49
N PHE A 165 -10.31 -34.63 17.35
CA PHE A 165 -11.35 -34.94 16.36
C PHE A 165 -12.10 -36.25 16.67
N SER A 166 -11.67 -36.99 17.69
CA SER A 166 -12.17 -38.33 17.98
C SER A 166 -13.33 -38.36 18.99
N THR A 167 -13.51 -37.30 19.78
CA THR A 167 -14.56 -37.22 20.81
C THR A 167 -15.75 -36.37 20.36
N ARG A 168 -16.95 -36.67 20.89
CA ARG A 168 -18.17 -35.89 20.61
C ARG A 168 -18.05 -34.43 21.03
N ASP A 169 -17.43 -34.17 22.19
CA ASP A 169 -17.17 -32.81 22.68
C ASP A 169 -16.15 -32.10 21.79
N GLY A 170 -15.04 -32.77 21.46
CA GLY A 170 -14.02 -32.24 20.55
C GLY A 170 -14.59 -31.87 19.18
N PHE A 171 -15.41 -32.75 18.59
CA PHE A 171 -16.15 -32.45 17.36
C PHE A 171 -17.04 -31.21 17.50
N GLY A 172 -17.79 -31.09 18.61
CA GLY A 172 -18.63 -29.92 18.87
C GLY A 172 -17.83 -28.61 18.90
N ARG A 173 -16.66 -28.61 19.55
CA ARG A 173 -15.75 -27.44 19.58
C ARG A 173 -15.23 -27.09 18.19
N ILE A 174 -14.80 -28.10 17.42
CA ILE A 174 -14.31 -27.90 16.04
C ILE A 174 -15.41 -27.34 15.15
N LYS A 175 -16.62 -27.92 15.21
CA LYS A 175 -17.78 -27.45 14.46
C LYS A 175 -18.06 -25.97 14.77
N ASN A 176 -18.09 -25.60 16.04
CA ASN A 176 -18.34 -24.21 16.45
C ASN A 176 -17.22 -23.28 15.99
N LEU A 177 -15.95 -23.69 16.10
CA LEU A 177 -14.82 -22.92 15.61
C LEU A 177 -14.94 -22.67 14.11
N ILE A 178 -15.16 -23.72 13.30
CA ILE A 178 -15.33 -23.59 11.85
C ILE A 178 -16.55 -22.70 11.52
N ALA A 179 -17.66 -22.86 12.24
CA ALA A 179 -18.86 -22.07 12.01
C ALA A 179 -18.66 -20.58 12.29
N MET A 180 -17.97 -20.22 13.36
CA MET A 180 -17.63 -18.83 13.68
C MET A 180 -16.66 -18.26 12.66
N THR A 181 -15.56 -18.99 12.38
CA THR A 181 -14.49 -18.48 11.52
C THR A 181 -14.92 -18.32 10.07
N MET A 182 -15.72 -19.25 9.54
CA MET A 182 -16.23 -19.17 8.17
C MET A 182 -17.31 -18.10 8.00
N GLU A 183 -17.98 -17.70 9.08
CA GLU A 183 -18.87 -16.53 9.05
C GLU A 183 -18.06 -15.25 8.88
N ASP A 184 -17.04 -15.07 9.73
CA ASP A 184 -16.17 -13.89 9.70
C ASP A 184 -15.42 -13.79 8.37
N VAL A 185 -14.85 -14.91 7.91
CA VAL A 185 -14.17 -14.99 6.60
C VAL A 185 -15.10 -14.56 5.47
N TYR A 186 -16.34 -15.03 5.44
CA TYR A 186 -17.27 -14.65 4.38
C TYR A 186 -17.49 -13.14 4.31
N TYR A 187 -17.75 -12.47 5.44
CA TYR A 187 -17.97 -11.03 5.43
C TYR A 187 -16.70 -10.26 5.09
N LEU A 188 -15.54 -10.69 5.60
CA LEU A 188 -14.25 -10.08 5.25
C LEU A 188 -13.94 -10.22 3.76
N GLU A 189 -14.22 -11.36 3.14
CA GLU A 189 -13.99 -11.55 1.71
C GLU A 189 -14.93 -10.70 0.85
N VAL A 190 -16.17 -10.46 1.30
CA VAL A 190 -17.07 -9.50 0.65
C VAL A 190 -16.52 -8.08 0.75
N GLU A 191 -16.14 -7.64 1.95
CA GLU A 191 -15.57 -6.31 2.19
C GLU A 191 -14.27 -6.10 1.41
N LEU A 192 -13.38 -7.09 1.39
CA LEU A 192 -12.13 -7.04 0.64
C LEU A 192 -12.37 -6.94 -0.86
N ASN A 193 -13.33 -7.70 -1.40
CA ASN A 193 -13.66 -7.61 -2.82
C ASN A 193 -14.21 -6.23 -3.20
N GLU A 194 -15.06 -5.64 -2.36
CA GLU A 194 -15.54 -4.26 -2.56
C GLU A 194 -14.39 -3.24 -2.51
N ALA A 195 -13.52 -3.34 -1.50
CA ALA A 195 -12.36 -2.47 -1.35
C ALA A 195 -11.37 -2.62 -2.50
N PHE A 196 -11.18 -3.83 -3.04
CA PHE A 196 -10.36 -4.05 -4.25
C PHE A 196 -10.90 -3.29 -5.45
N GLU A 197 -12.19 -3.42 -5.73
CA GLU A 197 -12.84 -2.71 -6.86
C GLU A 197 -12.73 -1.18 -6.70
N ILE A 198 -12.99 -0.66 -5.50
CA ILE A 198 -12.86 0.77 -5.20
C ILE A 198 -11.45 1.26 -5.48
N CYS A 199 -10.42 0.58 -4.95
CA CYS A 199 -9.03 0.99 -5.16
C CYS A 199 -8.58 0.86 -6.62
N LEU A 200 -8.99 -0.20 -7.33
CA LEU A 200 -8.64 -0.40 -8.74
C LEU A 200 -9.27 0.67 -9.64
N ASN A 201 -10.52 1.03 -9.39
CA ASN A 201 -11.19 2.11 -10.13
C ASN A 201 -10.49 3.45 -9.89
N GLU A 202 -10.18 3.79 -8.65
CA GLU A 202 -9.47 5.03 -8.31
C GLU A 202 -8.08 5.12 -8.96
N ILE A 203 -7.31 4.02 -8.93
CA ILE A 203 -6.00 3.94 -9.58
C ILE A 203 -6.15 4.13 -11.10
N SER A 204 -7.22 3.59 -11.70
CA SER A 204 -7.48 3.69 -13.14
C SER A 204 -7.84 5.12 -13.56
N GLU A 205 -8.62 5.84 -12.77
CA GLU A 205 -8.97 7.24 -13.00
C GLU A 205 -7.72 8.14 -13.00
N LEU A 206 -6.80 7.94 -12.06
CA LEU A 206 -5.55 8.71 -11.98
C LEU A 206 -4.58 8.45 -13.15
N LYS A 207 -4.72 7.32 -13.86
CA LYS A 207 -3.91 7.01 -15.05
C LYS A 207 -4.43 7.67 -16.32
N ASN A 208 -5.72 8.00 -16.38
CA ASN A 208 -6.39 8.59 -17.54
C ASN A 208 -7.03 9.94 -17.17
N PRO A 209 -6.23 10.96 -16.82
CA PRO A 209 -6.74 12.30 -16.47
C PRO A 209 -7.35 13.03 -17.68
#